data_AF-A0AAJ3MSM0-F1
#
_entry.id   AF-A0AAJ3MSM0-F1
#
_cell.length_a   1.000
_cell.length_b   1.000
_cell.length_c   1.000
_cell.angle_alpha   90.00
_cell.angle_beta   90.00
_cell.angle_gamma   90.00
#
_symmetry.space_group_name_H-M   'P 1'
#
loop_
_entity.id
_entity.type
_entity.pdbx_description
1 polymer ?
#
loop_
_entity_poly.entity_id
_entity_poly.type
_entity_poly.pdbx_seq_one_letter_code
_entity_poly.pdbx_strand_id
1 'polypeptide(L)'
;MQIQREGCVSFGEARLAVWEEGIPREWDAKVIWERKFKREVFKRIIQTLNRIGWTVGEQTHIFTDNNSRHCVKGNLQADLKIRGRSIELGFFQSVNTPDRADHGGRYQSDKEKHMPYLARLEMQRTRTRIRDYLCNVFTGYTFKASDRKCGLGGMTSIEWINADYVSKRRFGPPDIPAADYNSVSGDKKTIQHGSQVWTTDRKGRWYQGTAFVNINNMWWVAYGKYGYTNKACFELFVDRPADIRTKKNERARRQRLEDMIARAVAGMNYQRAEVLRKVLFPEPEPLFMILNVKDGVYFRPNYSGYTSDTIRAGKYTRAELKPYLGDADEKDDLKAVPISQAA
;
A
#
# COMPACT_ATOMS: atom_id res chain seq x y z
N MET A 1 -2.53 30.78 31.22
CA MET A 1 -2.45 31.94 30.31
C MET A 1 -2.19 31.43 28.90
N GLN A 2 -3.15 31.61 27.98
CA GLN A 2 -2.99 31.24 26.57
C GLN A 2 -2.35 32.40 25.81
N ILE A 3 -1.58 32.09 24.76
CA ILE A 3 -0.87 33.09 23.95
C ILE A 3 -1.67 33.35 22.68
N GLN A 4 -1.90 34.62 22.35
CA GLN A 4 -2.59 35.02 21.12
C GLN A 4 -1.64 34.92 19.93
N ARG A 5 -1.82 33.87 19.12
CA ARG A 5 -1.18 33.66 17.81
C ARG A 5 -2.11 32.81 16.94
N GLU A 6 -2.03 33.04 15.63
CA GLU A 6 -2.75 32.26 14.63
C GLU A 6 -1.77 31.38 13.85
N GLY A 7 -2.13 30.12 13.66
CA GLY A 7 -1.27 29.17 12.97
C GLY A 7 -1.95 27.86 12.64
N CYS A 8 -1.31 27.10 11.77
CA CYS A 8 -1.77 25.80 11.33
C CYS A 8 -0.72 24.74 11.64
N VAL A 9 -1.15 23.68 12.32
CA VAL A 9 -0.36 22.45 12.52
C VAL A 9 -0.86 21.40 11.54
N SER A 10 0.04 20.69 10.87
CA SER A 10 -0.32 19.60 9.96
C SER A 10 0.67 18.45 10.06
N PHE A 11 0.21 17.25 9.73
CA PHE A 11 1.07 16.07 9.59
C PHE A 11 1.23 15.70 8.12
N GLY A 12 2.44 15.27 7.77
CA GLY A 12 2.72 14.66 6.47
C GLY A 12 3.46 13.33 6.67
N GLU A 13 3.96 12.77 5.57
CA GLU A 13 4.78 11.55 5.62
C GLU A 13 6.01 11.77 6.50
N ALA A 14 6.05 11.05 7.64
CA ALA A 14 7.11 11.15 8.65
C ALA A 14 7.47 12.59 9.04
N ARG A 15 6.51 13.52 9.04
CA ARG A 15 6.74 14.92 9.41
C ARG A 15 5.60 15.55 10.18
N LEU A 16 5.93 16.59 10.92
CA LEU A 16 5.01 17.59 11.47
C LEU A 16 5.45 18.97 10.97
N ALA A 17 4.50 19.78 10.52
CA ALA A 17 4.74 21.15 10.09
C ALA A 17 3.84 22.12 10.86
N VAL A 18 4.41 23.26 11.23
CA VAL A 18 3.71 24.41 11.80
C VAL A 18 3.92 25.60 10.88
N TRP A 19 2.87 26.37 10.66
CA TRP A 19 2.89 27.47 9.70
C TRP A 19 2.00 28.61 10.15
N GLU A 20 2.52 29.84 10.07
CA GLU A 20 1.78 31.06 10.34
C GLU A 20 1.68 31.95 9.08
N GLU A 21 0.60 32.70 8.98
CA GLU A 21 0.33 33.65 7.89
C GLU A 21 0.38 35.10 8.36
N GLY A 22 0.35 36.04 7.42
CA GLY A 22 0.23 37.47 7.73
C GLY A 22 1.51 38.08 8.32
N ILE A 23 2.69 37.60 7.90
CA ILE A 23 3.97 38.18 8.34
C ILE A 23 4.07 39.64 7.86
N PRO A 24 4.57 40.57 8.69
CA PRO A 24 4.91 41.92 8.25
C PRO A 24 5.82 41.92 7.02
N ARG A 25 5.54 42.83 6.07
CA ARG A 25 6.38 43.02 4.87
C ARG A 25 7.63 43.85 5.16
N GLU A 26 7.55 44.75 6.13
CA GLU A 26 8.66 45.58 6.57
C GLU A 26 9.73 44.73 7.29
N TRP A 27 11.00 45.00 6.97
CA TRP A 27 12.13 44.18 7.41
C TRP A 27 12.25 44.08 8.94
N ASP A 28 12.23 45.21 9.64
CA ASP A 28 12.42 45.22 11.10
C ASP A 28 11.26 44.55 11.83
N ALA A 29 10.03 44.83 11.40
CA ALA A 29 8.84 44.17 11.91
C ALA A 29 8.88 42.65 11.67
N LYS A 30 9.35 42.21 10.49
CA LYS A 30 9.54 40.80 10.17
C LYS A 30 10.60 40.14 11.07
N VAL A 31 11.75 40.78 11.28
CA VAL A 31 12.82 40.25 12.15
C VAL A 31 12.35 40.11 13.60
N ILE A 32 11.62 41.10 14.12
CA ILE A 32 11.01 41.04 15.45
C ILE A 32 10.02 39.89 15.53
N TRP A 33 9.18 39.74 14.51
CA TRP A 33 8.21 38.65 14.41
C TRP A 33 8.88 37.28 14.39
N GLU A 34 9.93 37.08 13.60
CA GLU A 34 10.67 35.81 13.49
C GLU A 34 11.34 35.44 14.81
N ARG A 35 11.94 36.42 15.51
CA ARG A 35 12.50 36.22 16.86
C ARG A 35 11.43 35.78 17.85
N LYS A 36 10.24 36.39 17.78
CA LYS A 36 9.10 36.02 18.63
C LYS A 36 8.59 34.62 18.29
N PHE A 37 8.44 34.27 17.01
CA PHE A 37 8.03 32.94 16.55
C PHE A 37 8.99 31.84 17.02
N LYS A 38 10.31 32.09 16.92
CA LYS A 38 11.33 31.19 17.46
C LYS A 38 11.24 31.03 18.98
N ARG A 39 11.06 32.12 19.72
CA ARG A 39 10.99 32.10 21.19
C ARG A 39 9.72 31.43 21.71
N GLU A 40 8.59 31.67 21.05
CA GLU A 40 7.28 31.25 21.53
C GLU A 40 6.90 29.86 21.02
N VAL A 41 7.19 29.53 19.76
CA VAL A 41 6.72 28.29 19.13
C VAL A 41 7.85 27.26 19.03
N PHE A 42 8.97 27.62 18.40
CA PHE A 42 10.09 26.70 18.20
C PHE A 42 10.68 26.18 19.53
N LYS A 43 10.92 27.08 20.49
CA LYS A 43 11.38 26.70 21.84
C LYS A 43 10.42 25.74 22.55
N ARG A 44 9.10 25.93 22.38
CA ARG A 44 8.08 25.09 22.99
C ARG A 44 8.06 23.67 22.40
N ILE A 45 8.30 23.54 21.10
CA ILE A 45 8.48 22.22 20.46
C ILE A 45 9.69 21.51 21.08
N ILE A 46 10.83 22.19 21.23
CA ILE A 46 12.02 21.63 21.90
C ILE A 46 11.71 21.21 23.34
N GLN A 47 11.05 22.06 24.12
CA GLN A 47 10.66 21.73 25.49
C GLN A 47 9.74 20.51 25.56
N THR A 48 8.82 20.38 24.61
CA THR A 48 7.88 19.25 24.52
C THR A 48 8.63 17.97 24.17
N LEU A 49 9.56 18.03 23.21
CA LEU A 49 10.45 16.92 22.84
C LEU A 49 11.25 16.43 24.04
N ASN A 50 11.93 17.34 24.76
CA ASN A 50 12.68 17.01 25.96
C ASN A 50 11.80 16.36 27.03
N ARG A 51 10.59 16.91 27.29
CA ARG A 51 9.65 16.38 28.28
C ARG A 51 9.20 14.95 27.96
N ILE A 52 9.04 14.62 26.70
CA ILE A 52 8.64 13.27 26.29
C ILE A 52 9.84 12.36 26.03
N GLY A 53 11.06 12.76 26.44
CA GLY A 53 12.25 11.93 26.46
C GLY A 53 13.06 11.90 25.15
N TRP A 54 12.94 12.93 24.30
CA TRP A 54 13.88 13.14 23.21
C TRP A 54 15.11 13.90 23.71
N THR A 55 16.27 13.55 23.17
CA THR A 55 17.47 14.37 23.29
C THR A 55 17.51 15.33 22.10
N VAL A 56 17.56 16.64 22.36
CA VAL A 56 17.62 17.67 21.31
C VAL A 56 18.97 18.38 21.40
N GLY A 57 19.78 18.22 20.35
CA GLY A 57 21.10 18.82 20.23
C GLY A 57 21.22 19.76 19.03
N GLU A 58 22.41 20.34 18.89
CA GLU A 58 22.78 21.08 17.69
C GLU A 58 22.78 20.16 16.47
N GLN A 59 22.40 20.72 15.32
CA GLN A 59 22.48 20.00 14.07
C GLN A 59 23.89 20.18 13.49
N THR A 60 24.66 19.10 13.38
CA THR A 60 26.05 19.16 12.86
C THR A 60 26.18 18.69 11.41
N HIS A 61 25.13 18.11 10.82
CA HIS A 61 25.27 17.37 9.57
C HIS A 61 24.91 18.16 8.29
N ILE A 62 23.80 18.90 8.28
CA ILE A 62 23.29 19.54 7.04
C ILE A 62 23.07 21.03 7.21
N PHE A 63 22.45 21.41 8.33
CA PHE A 63 22.14 22.80 8.64
C PHE A 63 22.71 23.11 10.01
N THR A 64 23.90 23.69 10.04
CA THR A 64 24.62 24.02 11.28
C THR A 64 24.17 25.32 11.92
N ASP A 65 23.11 25.93 11.40
CA ASP A 65 22.58 27.18 11.91
C ASP A 65 21.82 27.00 13.22
N ASN A 66 21.66 28.12 13.92
CA ASN A 66 20.88 28.18 15.14
C ASN A 66 19.37 27.94 14.93
N ASN A 67 18.93 27.70 13.70
CA ASN A 67 17.54 27.46 13.31
C ASN A 67 17.27 25.96 13.08
N SER A 68 18.27 25.12 13.29
CA SER A 68 18.18 23.69 13.07
C SER A 68 18.63 22.94 14.32
N ARG A 69 17.93 21.86 14.65
CA ARG A 69 18.26 20.97 15.76
C ARG A 69 18.18 19.53 15.28
N HIS A 70 19.06 18.70 15.83
CA HIS A 70 18.99 17.26 15.65
C HIS A 70 18.41 16.62 16.90
N CYS A 71 17.41 15.77 16.71
CA CYS A 71 16.63 15.17 17.79
C CYS A 71 16.78 13.65 17.73
N VAL A 72 17.02 13.01 18.86
CA VAL A 72 17.19 11.54 18.94
C VAL A 72 16.35 10.96 20.09
N LYS A 73 15.70 9.83 19.82
CA LYS A 73 15.05 9.00 20.83
C LYS A 73 15.17 7.52 20.45
N GLY A 74 16.13 6.83 21.07
CA GLY A 74 16.49 5.46 20.69
C GLY A 74 16.89 5.40 19.22
N ASN A 75 16.28 4.49 18.46
CA ASN A 75 16.55 4.32 17.03
C ASN A 75 15.81 5.31 16.11
N LEU A 76 14.95 6.15 16.67
CA LEU A 76 14.22 7.17 15.93
C LEU A 76 14.96 8.52 16.04
N GLN A 77 15.15 9.17 14.90
CA GLN A 77 15.79 10.47 14.79
C GLN A 77 14.84 11.47 14.14
N ALA A 78 15.09 12.76 14.35
CA ALA A 78 14.37 13.81 13.66
C ALA A 78 15.23 15.06 13.46
N ASP A 79 14.92 15.82 12.41
CA ASP A 79 15.46 17.15 12.19
C ASP A 79 14.35 18.16 12.45
N LEU A 80 14.60 19.06 13.38
CA LEU A 80 13.73 20.18 13.68
C LEU A 80 14.33 21.45 13.06
N LYS A 81 13.59 22.13 12.20
CA LYS A 81 14.06 23.33 11.51
C LYS A 81 13.01 24.43 11.51
N ILE A 82 13.44 25.68 11.70
CA ILE A 82 12.63 26.89 11.47
C ILE A 82 13.13 27.64 10.23
N ARG A 83 12.21 28.06 9.36
CA ARG A 83 12.48 28.90 8.19
C ARG A 83 11.37 29.93 8.03
N GLY A 84 11.67 31.20 8.27
CA GLY A 84 10.69 32.29 8.24
C GLY A 84 9.44 31.94 9.06
N ARG A 85 8.32 31.74 8.37
CA ARG A 85 7.01 31.40 8.98
C ARG A 85 6.72 29.93 9.24
N SER A 86 7.67 29.05 8.93
CA SER A 86 7.47 27.61 8.96
C SER A 86 8.41 26.94 9.95
N ILE A 87 7.88 25.98 10.70
CA ILE A 87 8.68 25.03 11.48
C ILE A 87 8.37 23.63 10.98
N GLU A 88 9.40 22.85 10.71
CA GLU A 88 9.27 21.48 10.26
C GLU A 88 10.05 20.55 11.19
N LEU A 89 9.41 19.45 11.59
CA LEU A 89 10.01 18.34 12.32
C LEU A 89 9.88 17.09 11.45
N GLY A 90 10.98 16.71 10.80
CA GLY A 90 11.06 15.54 9.92
C GLY A 90 11.69 14.36 10.62
N PHE A 91 11.01 13.22 10.67
CA PHE A 91 11.45 12.00 11.34
C PHE A 91 12.09 11.02 10.37
N PHE A 92 13.06 10.25 10.86
CA PHE A 92 13.70 9.18 10.11
C PHE A 92 14.32 8.14 11.06
N GLN A 93 14.70 7.00 10.51
CA GLN A 93 15.37 5.90 11.23
C GLN A 93 16.32 5.19 10.28
N SER A 94 17.47 4.71 10.77
CA SER A 94 18.48 4.02 9.96
C SER A 94 18.55 2.51 10.23
N VAL A 95 17.48 1.93 10.78
CA VAL A 95 17.38 0.49 11.10
C VAL A 95 16.92 -0.32 9.89
N ASN A 96 15.94 0.17 9.14
CA ASN A 96 15.35 -0.51 7.99
C ASN A 96 15.24 0.45 6.79
N THR A 97 16.21 0.39 5.89
CA THR A 97 16.41 1.34 4.79
C THR A 97 16.76 0.58 3.50
N PRO A 98 15.82 -0.25 2.99
CA PRO A 98 16.13 -1.23 1.95
C PRO A 98 16.34 -0.61 0.57
N ASP A 99 15.85 0.61 0.34
CA ASP A 99 15.88 1.24 -0.98
C ASP A 99 17.12 2.11 -1.18
N ARG A 100 18.06 2.12 -0.22
CA ARG A 100 19.28 2.93 -0.29
C ARG A 100 20.53 2.10 -0.06
N ALA A 101 21.52 2.33 -0.90
CA ALA A 101 22.83 1.68 -0.82
C ALA A 101 23.64 2.11 0.42
N ASP A 102 23.42 3.33 0.93
CA ASP A 102 24.08 3.84 2.14
C ASP A 102 23.38 3.39 3.44
N HIS A 103 22.26 2.68 3.33
CA HIS A 103 21.39 2.30 4.44
C HIS A 103 20.99 3.48 5.36
N GLY A 104 21.05 4.71 4.86
CA GLY A 104 20.79 5.92 5.62
C GLY A 104 19.31 6.30 5.64
N GLY A 105 18.74 6.45 6.85
CA GLY A 105 17.31 6.73 7.06
C GLY A 105 16.81 8.08 6.56
N ARG A 106 17.69 9.08 6.57
CA ARG A 106 17.31 10.49 6.41
C ARG A 106 16.69 10.79 5.04
N TYR A 107 17.19 10.15 3.99
CA TYR A 107 16.70 10.31 2.61
C TYR A 107 15.97 9.08 2.08
N GLN A 108 15.62 8.13 2.95
CA GLN A 108 14.77 7.01 2.60
C GLN A 108 13.40 7.54 2.13
N SER A 109 12.90 7.04 1.00
CA SER A 109 11.53 7.28 0.54
C SER A 109 10.54 6.41 1.35
N ASP A 110 9.26 6.78 1.39
CA ASP A 110 8.24 6.05 2.15
C ASP A 110 8.64 5.79 3.63
N LYS A 111 9.21 6.79 4.32
CA LYS A 111 9.84 6.63 5.64
C LYS A 111 8.94 5.93 6.64
N GLU A 112 7.65 6.26 6.69
CA GLU A 112 6.69 5.63 7.61
C GLU A 112 6.41 4.14 7.30
N LYS A 113 6.53 3.74 6.03
CA LYS A 113 6.32 2.35 5.59
C LYS A 113 7.50 1.48 6.01
N HIS A 114 8.72 2.01 5.90
CA HIS A 114 9.94 1.30 6.28
C HIS A 114 10.25 1.40 7.77
N MET A 115 9.69 2.39 8.46
CA MET A 115 9.87 2.56 9.90
C MET A 115 9.35 1.35 10.68
N PRO A 116 10.18 0.73 11.55
CA PRO A 116 9.74 -0.34 12.44
C PRO A 116 8.52 0.08 13.27
N TYR A 117 7.62 -0.86 13.55
CA TYR A 117 6.32 -0.57 14.15
C TYR A 117 6.38 0.29 15.42
N LEU A 118 7.27 -0.03 16.36
CA LEU A 118 7.44 0.74 17.61
C LEU A 118 8.00 2.14 17.37
N ALA A 119 8.94 2.30 16.45
CA ALA A 119 9.45 3.61 16.05
C ALA A 119 8.32 4.46 15.41
N ARG A 120 7.45 3.83 14.61
CA ARG A 120 6.30 4.50 13.99
C ARG A 120 5.27 4.96 15.01
N LEU A 121 4.98 4.13 16.02
CA LEU A 121 4.14 4.49 17.16
C LEU A 121 4.74 5.68 17.94
N GLU A 122 6.03 5.65 18.23
CA GLU A 122 6.70 6.71 18.99
C GLU A 122 6.74 8.04 18.21
N MET A 123 7.00 7.97 16.90
CA MET A 123 6.89 9.13 16.00
C MET A 123 5.49 9.72 16.04
N GLN A 124 4.45 8.89 15.93
CA GLN A 124 3.07 9.37 15.93
C GLN A 124 2.69 9.98 17.28
N ARG A 125 3.04 9.31 18.39
CA ARG A 125 2.84 9.82 19.74
C ARG A 125 3.52 11.19 19.91
N THR A 126 4.74 11.34 19.41
CA THR A 126 5.50 12.60 19.45
C THR A 126 4.76 13.71 18.72
N ARG A 127 4.34 13.47 17.47
CA ARG A 127 3.61 14.45 16.66
C ARG A 127 2.28 14.84 17.30
N THR A 128 1.52 13.87 17.80
CA THR A 128 0.26 14.08 18.53
C THR A 128 0.46 14.95 19.77
N ARG A 129 1.45 14.65 20.61
CA ARG A 129 1.73 15.43 21.82
C ARG A 129 2.13 16.87 21.53
N ILE A 130 2.94 17.09 20.50
CA ILE A 130 3.32 18.44 20.07
C ILE A 130 2.10 19.19 19.54
N ARG A 131 1.30 18.58 18.65
CA ARG A 131 0.05 19.17 18.15
C ARG A 131 -0.87 19.58 19.30
N ASP A 132 -1.19 18.65 20.19
CA ASP A 132 -2.12 18.89 21.30
C ASP A 132 -1.61 20.01 22.20
N TYR A 133 -0.31 20.01 22.50
CA TYR A 133 0.30 21.07 23.30
C TYR A 133 0.19 22.45 22.62
N LEU A 134 0.54 22.55 21.33
CA LEU A 134 0.49 23.83 20.60
C LEU A 134 -0.96 24.34 20.47
N CYS A 135 -1.90 23.49 20.06
CA CYS A 135 -3.32 23.85 19.94
C CYS A 135 -3.97 24.21 21.29
N ASN A 136 -3.45 23.72 22.42
CA ASN A 136 -3.96 24.10 23.75
C ASN A 136 -3.37 25.42 24.27
N VAL A 137 -2.11 25.72 23.93
CA VAL A 137 -1.39 26.91 24.44
C VAL A 137 -1.68 28.15 23.60
N PHE A 138 -1.88 28.01 22.29
CA PHE A 138 -2.15 29.12 21.38
C PHE A 138 -3.63 29.14 20.98
N THR A 139 -4.29 30.26 21.18
CA THR A 139 -5.74 30.42 20.97
C THR A 139 -6.16 30.28 19.50
N GLY A 140 -5.33 30.71 18.55
CA GLY A 140 -5.62 30.68 17.11
C GLY A 140 -4.95 29.52 16.37
N TYR A 141 -4.40 28.53 17.07
CA TYR A 141 -3.76 27.38 16.42
C TYR A 141 -4.78 26.31 16.07
N THR A 142 -4.87 25.98 14.79
CA THR A 142 -5.74 24.92 14.26
C THR A 142 -4.92 23.72 13.79
N PHE A 143 -5.53 22.53 13.81
CA PHE A 143 -4.93 21.34 13.22
C PHE A 143 -5.60 21.00 11.89
N LYS A 144 -4.83 21.06 10.81
CA LYS A 144 -5.24 20.54 9.50
C LYS A 144 -4.95 19.05 9.46
N ALA A 145 -5.99 18.25 9.64
CA ALA A 145 -5.91 16.81 9.46
C ALA A 145 -5.46 16.47 8.03
N SER A 146 -4.65 15.42 7.89
CA SER A 146 -4.38 14.84 6.57
C SER A 146 -5.67 14.25 5.99
N ASP A 147 -5.66 13.93 4.70
CA ASP A 147 -6.73 13.16 4.06
C ASP A 147 -7.03 11.88 4.85
N ARG A 148 -8.27 11.40 4.73
CA ARG A 148 -8.78 10.21 5.43
C ARG A 148 -7.91 9.00 5.13
N LYS A 149 -7.02 8.67 6.07
CA LYS A 149 -6.13 7.51 5.99
C LYS A 149 -6.62 6.44 6.96
N CYS A 150 -6.85 5.23 6.45
CA CYS A 150 -6.95 4.06 7.31
C CYS A 150 -5.54 3.65 7.74
N GLY A 151 -5.32 3.48 9.05
CA GLY A 151 -4.01 3.08 9.56
C GLY A 151 -3.66 3.71 10.90
N LEU A 152 -2.42 3.48 11.31
CA LEU A 152 -1.90 4.00 12.57
C LEU A 152 -2.00 5.53 12.61
N GLY A 153 -2.78 6.05 13.56
CA GLY A 153 -3.01 7.50 13.73
C GLY A 153 -4.04 8.11 12.82
N GLY A 154 -4.66 7.30 11.97
CA GLY A 154 -5.88 7.63 11.28
C GLY A 154 -7.04 6.78 11.78
N MET A 155 -7.94 6.47 10.86
CA MET A 155 -9.13 5.67 11.12
C MET A 155 -8.79 4.18 11.19
N THR A 156 -9.57 3.43 11.96
CA THR A 156 -9.70 1.98 11.82
C THR A 156 -10.30 1.62 10.46
N SER A 157 -10.22 0.35 10.07
CA SER A 157 -10.84 -0.14 8.84
C SER A 157 -12.34 0.13 8.80
N ILE A 158 -13.05 -0.11 9.91
CA ILE A 158 -14.50 0.13 10.02
C ILE A 158 -14.84 1.62 9.96
N GLU A 159 -14.11 2.47 10.71
CA GLU A 159 -14.31 3.92 10.65
C GLU A 159 -14.07 4.47 9.25
N TRP A 160 -13.07 3.95 8.54
CA TRP A 160 -12.78 4.34 7.17
C TRP A 160 -13.90 3.92 6.21
N ILE A 161 -14.40 2.68 6.31
CA ILE A 161 -15.53 2.18 5.50
C ILE A 161 -16.79 3.01 5.76
N ASN A 162 -17.10 3.30 7.03
CA ASN A 162 -18.23 4.15 7.40
C ASN A 162 -18.07 5.58 6.86
N ALA A 163 -16.86 6.13 6.95
CA ALA A 163 -16.57 7.44 6.38
C ALA A 163 -16.72 7.44 4.85
N ASP A 164 -16.32 6.37 4.16
CA ASP A 164 -16.49 6.19 2.71
C ASP A 164 -17.98 6.26 2.32
N TYR A 165 -18.86 5.55 3.05
CA TYR A 165 -20.31 5.63 2.86
C TYR A 165 -20.83 7.07 2.98
N VAL A 166 -20.49 7.75 4.07
CA VAL A 166 -20.94 9.12 4.33
C VAL A 166 -20.43 10.09 3.25
N SER A 167 -19.16 9.98 2.84
CA SER A 167 -18.61 10.88 1.81
C SER A 167 -19.25 10.70 0.45
N LYS A 168 -19.63 9.47 0.11
CA LYS A 168 -20.19 9.18 -1.20
C LYS A 168 -21.67 9.53 -1.29
N ARG A 169 -22.37 9.82 -0.16
CA ARG A 169 -23.83 10.09 -0.10
C ARG A 169 -24.66 9.06 -0.90
N ARG A 170 -24.15 7.84 -1.09
CA ARG A 170 -24.76 6.83 -1.97
C ARG A 170 -25.82 6.01 -1.25
N PHE A 171 -25.78 6.02 0.07
CA PHE A 171 -26.73 5.37 0.96
C PHE A 171 -26.93 6.36 2.13
N GLY A 172 -28.14 6.45 2.69
CA GLY A 172 -28.31 7.01 4.03
C GLY A 172 -27.58 6.12 5.07
N PRO A 173 -28.04 6.03 6.33
CA PRO A 173 -27.78 4.82 7.11
C PRO A 173 -28.02 3.60 6.20
N PRO A 174 -27.16 2.57 6.19
CA PRO A 174 -27.21 1.54 5.17
C PRO A 174 -28.56 0.81 5.23
N ASP A 175 -29.49 1.16 4.34
CA ASP A 175 -30.55 0.26 3.92
C ASP A 175 -29.82 -0.86 3.20
N ILE A 176 -29.59 -1.94 3.96
CA ILE A 176 -28.91 -3.13 3.47
C ILE A 176 -29.81 -3.67 2.34
N PRO A 177 -29.36 -3.61 1.07
CA PRO A 177 -30.19 -4.07 -0.03
C PRO A 177 -30.54 -5.54 0.19
N ALA A 178 -31.76 -5.92 -0.18
CA ALA A 178 -32.20 -7.30 -0.13
C ALA A 178 -31.22 -8.19 -0.91
N ALA A 179 -31.01 -9.42 -0.43
CA ALA A 179 -30.12 -10.39 -1.05
C ALA A 179 -30.44 -10.54 -2.55
N ASP A 180 -29.52 -10.11 -3.40
CA ASP A 180 -29.61 -10.17 -4.86
C ASP A 180 -28.38 -10.89 -5.45
N TYR A 181 -28.26 -10.90 -6.77
CA TYR A 181 -27.10 -11.50 -7.46
C TYR A 181 -25.76 -10.90 -7.02
N ASN A 182 -25.75 -9.66 -6.51
CA ASN A 182 -24.56 -8.99 -5.99
C ASN A 182 -24.13 -9.48 -4.61
N SER A 183 -24.97 -10.29 -3.95
CA SER A 183 -24.71 -10.87 -2.64
C SER A 183 -24.34 -12.35 -2.71
N VAL A 184 -24.29 -12.95 -3.90
CA VAL A 184 -23.95 -14.37 -4.08
C VAL A 184 -22.43 -14.56 -4.06
N SER A 185 -21.96 -15.27 -3.05
CA SER A 185 -20.56 -15.64 -2.82
C SER A 185 -20.00 -16.64 -3.85
N GLY A 186 -18.69 -16.83 -3.83
CA GLY A 186 -17.98 -17.84 -4.63
C GLY A 186 -18.41 -19.27 -4.33
N ASP A 187 -18.83 -19.57 -3.10
CA ASP A 187 -19.43 -20.85 -2.66
C ASP A 187 -20.97 -20.87 -2.79
N LYS A 188 -21.55 -19.94 -3.57
CA LYS A 188 -22.97 -19.89 -3.94
C LYS A 188 -23.92 -19.68 -2.75
N LYS A 189 -23.41 -19.17 -1.63
CA LYS A 189 -24.19 -18.73 -0.46
C LYS A 189 -24.41 -17.22 -0.48
N THR A 190 -25.37 -16.74 0.28
CA THR A 190 -25.65 -15.30 0.41
C THR A 190 -24.74 -14.68 1.46
N ILE A 191 -24.01 -13.63 1.08
CA ILE A 191 -23.22 -12.79 1.99
C ILE A 191 -24.17 -11.82 2.69
N GLN A 192 -24.05 -11.70 4.01
CA GLN A 192 -24.82 -10.74 4.79
C GLN A 192 -23.94 -9.55 5.19
N HIS A 193 -24.53 -8.34 5.23
CA HIS A 193 -23.83 -7.18 5.76
C HIS A 193 -23.41 -7.44 7.21
N GLY A 194 -22.14 -7.17 7.52
CA GLY A 194 -21.55 -7.42 8.83
C GLY A 194 -21.19 -8.89 9.09
N SER A 195 -21.39 -9.81 8.15
CA SER A 195 -21.04 -11.22 8.35
C SER A 195 -19.55 -11.48 8.21
N GLN A 196 -19.09 -12.57 8.81
CA GLN A 196 -17.74 -13.09 8.56
C GLN A 196 -17.70 -13.73 7.17
N VAL A 197 -16.61 -13.46 6.44
CA VAL A 197 -16.31 -14.05 5.14
C VAL A 197 -14.84 -14.43 5.05
N TRP A 198 -14.55 -15.39 4.19
CA TRP A 198 -13.20 -15.79 3.81
C TRP A 198 -12.86 -15.24 2.43
N THR A 199 -11.64 -14.74 2.27
CA THR A 199 -11.12 -14.30 0.96
C THR A 199 -9.60 -14.42 0.93
N THR A 200 -8.99 -14.04 -0.18
CA THR A 200 -7.54 -14.14 -0.38
C THR A 200 -6.86 -12.81 -0.60
N ASP A 201 -5.60 -12.70 -0.16
CA ASP A 201 -4.76 -11.55 -0.45
C ASP A 201 -4.27 -11.61 -1.92
N ARG A 202 -3.54 -10.57 -2.36
CA ARG A 202 -2.96 -10.54 -3.72
C ARG A 202 -2.02 -11.74 -4.00
N LYS A 203 -1.51 -12.42 -2.97
CA LYS A 203 -0.62 -13.58 -3.08
C LYS A 203 -1.39 -14.91 -3.00
N GLY A 204 -2.72 -14.87 -2.91
CA GLY A 204 -3.60 -16.03 -2.80
C GLY A 204 -3.70 -16.62 -1.39
N ARG A 205 -3.22 -15.94 -0.34
CA ARG A 205 -3.33 -16.45 1.04
C ARG A 205 -4.70 -16.16 1.60
N TRP A 206 -5.33 -17.17 2.18
CA TRP A 206 -6.61 -17.04 2.87
C TRP A 206 -6.51 -16.19 4.12
N TYR A 207 -7.51 -15.34 4.32
CA TYR A 207 -7.76 -14.67 5.58
C TYR A 207 -9.27 -14.48 5.76
N GLN A 208 -9.66 -14.23 7.01
CA GLN A 208 -11.03 -13.94 7.40
C GLN A 208 -11.19 -12.44 7.63
N GLY A 209 -12.37 -11.92 7.32
CA GLY A 209 -12.75 -10.56 7.64
C GLY A 209 -14.26 -10.38 7.73
N THR A 210 -14.68 -9.17 8.07
CA THR A 210 -16.08 -8.77 8.13
C THR A 210 -16.47 -8.07 6.84
N ALA A 211 -17.51 -8.57 6.18
CA ALA A 211 -18.01 -8.03 4.92
C ALA A 211 -18.98 -6.86 5.18
N PHE A 212 -18.84 -5.79 4.40
CA PHE A 212 -19.75 -4.66 4.39
C PHE A 212 -20.13 -4.35 2.94
N VAL A 213 -21.43 -4.15 2.71
CA VAL A 213 -22.00 -3.90 1.37
C VAL A 213 -21.30 -2.74 0.68
N ASN A 214 -20.95 -2.86 -0.59
CA ASN A 214 -20.53 -1.73 -1.41
C ASN A 214 -21.37 -1.72 -2.70
N ILE A 215 -20.96 -0.97 -3.73
CA ILE A 215 -21.73 -0.83 -4.96
C ILE A 215 -21.66 -2.09 -5.85
N ASN A 216 -22.79 -2.43 -6.48
CA ASN A 216 -22.94 -3.61 -7.33
C ASN A 216 -22.46 -4.87 -6.59
N ASN A 217 -21.74 -5.75 -7.27
CA ASN A 217 -21.17 -6.97 -6.72
C ASN A 217 -19.93 -6.72 -5.85
N MET A 218 -19.56 -5.48 -5.56
CA MET A 218 -18.38 -5.17 -4.76
C MET A 218 -18.72 -5.10 -3.27
N TRP A 219 -17.79 -5.55 -2.45
CA TRP A 219 -17.91 -5.61 -1.00
C TRP A 219 -16.63 -5.13 -0.34
N TRP A 220 -16.77 -4.27 0.66
CA TRP A 220 -15.68 -3.99 1.58
C TRP A 220 -15.49 -5.20 2.49
N VAL A 221 -14.25 -5.60 2.72
CA VAL A 221 -13.90 -6.61 3.73
C VAL A 221 -12.91 -5.98 4.68
N ALA A 222 -13.30 -5.77 5.93
CA ALA A 222 -12.42 -5.31 6.99
C ALA A 222 -11.75 -6.53 7.65
N TYR A 223 -10.43 -6.48 7.82
CA TYR A 223 -9.66 -7.52 8.50
C TYR A 223 -8.60 -6.90 9.42
N GLY A 224 -8.63 -7.29 10.69
CA GLY A 224 -7.84 -6.61 11.73
C GLY A 224 -8.20 -5.12 11.89
N LYS A 225 -7.42 -4.39 12.69
CA LYS A 225 -7.72 -3.00 13.06
C LYS A 225 -7.63 -2.00 11.90
N TYR A 226 -6.74 -2.26 10.94
CA TYR A 226 -6.40 -1.32 9.86
C TYR A 226 -6.43 -1.95 8.47
N GLY A 227 -6.65 -3.26 8.36
CA GLY A 227 -6.71 -3.94 7.07
C GLY A 227 -8.12 -3.84 6.49
N TYR A 228 -8.20 -3.51 5.22
CA TYR A 228 -9.44 -3.59 4.46
C TYR A 228 -9.11 -3.88 2.99
N THR A 229 -10.08 -4.38 2.25
CA THR A 229 -10.01 -4.55 0.78
C THR A 229 -11.39 -4.34 0.17
N ASN A 230 -11.43 -4.03 -1.12
CA ASN A 230 -12.64 -4.14 -1.92
C ASN A 230 -12.56 -5.39 -2.78
N LYS A 231 -13.59 -6.24 -2.75
CA LYS A 231 -13.61 -7.52 -3.47
C LYS A 231 -14.98 -7.77 -4.08
N ALA A 232 -15.02 -8.42 -5.23
CA ALA A 232 -16.29 -8.85 -5.80
C ALA A 232 -16.90 -9.99 -4.95
N CYS A 233 -18.22 -10.12 -4.92
CA CYS A 233 -18.94 -11.10 -4.10
C CYS A 233 -18.49 -12.54 -4.42
N PHE A 234 -18.21 -12.86 -5.69
CA PHE A 234 -17.71 -14.16 -6.13
C PHE A 234 -16.25 -14.45 -5.72
N GLU A 235 -15.52 -13.47 -5.17
CA GLU A 235 -14.20 -13.65 -4.56
C GLU A 235 -14.28 -13.82 -3.02
N LEU A 236 -15.48 -13.74 -2.45
CA LEU A 236 -15.77 -13.95 -1.04
C LEU A 236 -16.42 -15.31 -0.84
N PHE A 237 -16.18 -15.92 0.32
CA PHE A 237 -16.68 -17.23 0.68
C PHE A 237 -17.34 -17.15 2.04
N VAL A 238 -18.57 -17.65 2.18
CA VAL A 238 -19.27 -17.68 3.47
C VAL A 238 -18.69 -18.79 4.34
N ASP A 239 -18.51 -19.97 3.73
CA ASP A 239 -17.88 -21.08 4.42
C ASP A 239 -16.36 -20.94 4.49
N ARG A 240 -15.80 -21.54 5.54
CA ARG A 240 -14.36 -21.67 5.68
C ARG A 240 -13.81 -22.61 4.60
N PRO A 241 -12.78 -22.21 3.84
CA PRO A 241 -12.08 -23.10 2.92
C PRO A 241 -11.55 -24.35 3.64
N ALA A 242 -11.66 -25.51 2.99
CA ALA A 242 -11.22 -26.79 3.55
C ALA A 242 -9.74 -26.77 3.98
N ASP A 243 -8.87 -26.16 3.18
CA ASP A 243 -7.47 -25.92 3.53
C ASP A 243 -7.07 -24.46 3.38
N ILE A 244 -6.90 -23.79 4.52
CA ILE A 244 -6.47 -22.39 4.59
C ILE A 244 -4.96 -22.21 4.34
N ARG A 245 -4.16 -23.29 4.38
CA ARG A 245 -2.70 -23.23 4.15
C ARG A 245 -2.37 -23.26 2.67
N THR A 246 -3.22 -23.89 1.86
CA THR A 246 -3.10 -23.87 0.41
C THR A 246 -3.45 -22.48 -0.13
N LYS A 247 -2.55 -21.92 -0.94
CA LYS A 247 -2.75 -20.61 -1.56
C LYS A 247 -3.55 -20.76 -2.86
N LYS A 248 -4.55 -19.90 -3.04
CA LYS A 248 -5.28 -19.74 -4.31
C LYS A 248 -4.48 -18.86 -5.28
N ASN A 249 -3.39 -19.40 -5.81
CA ASN A 249 -2.43 -18.66 -6.65
C ASN A 249 -2.00 -19.41 -7.90
N GLU A 250 -2.86 -20.27 -8.44
CA GLU A 250 -2.62 -21.16 -9.56
C GLU A 250 -2.08 -20.39 -10.76
N ARG A 251 -2.74 -19.29 -11.14
CA ARG A 251 -2.32 -18.39 -12.24
C ARG A 251 -0.90 -17.86 -12.05
N ALA A 252 -0.58 -17.37 -10.85
CA ALA A 252 0.73 -16.82 -10.52
C ALA A 252 1.80 -17.91 -10.33
N ARG A 253 1.42 -19.12 -9.94
CA ARG A 253 2.30 -20.29 -9.90
C ARG A 253 2.65 -20.75 -11.31
N ARG A 254 1.67 -20.86 -12.20
CA ARG A 254 1.86 -21.18 -13.62
C ARG A 254 2.82 -20.22 -14.30
N GLN A 255 2.54 -18.92 -14.22
CA GLN A 255 3.41 -17.89 -14.81
C GLN A 255 4.87 -18.05 -14.36
N ARG A 256 5.09 -18.22 -13.05
CA ARG A 256 6.44 -18.39 -12.50
C ARG A 256 7.12 -19.67 -13.00
N LEU A 257 6.40 -20.78 -13.07
CA LEU A 257 6.96 -22.04 -13.56
C LEU A 257 7.33 -21.95 -15.05
N GLU A 258 6.46 -21.38 -15.89
CA GLU A 258 6.77 -21.16 -17.30
C GLU A 258 7.93 -20.16 -17.50
N ASP A 259 7.99 -19.08 -16.72
CA ASP A 259 9.15 -18.16 -16.74
C ASP A 259 10.46 -18.85 -16.34
N MET A 260 10.41 -19.78 -15.38
CA MET A 260 11.56 -20.57 -14.95
C MET A 260 11.99 -21.58 -16.01
N ILE A 261 11.05 -22.21 -16.72
CA ILE A 261 11.32 -23.07 -17.88
C ILE A 261 12.01 -22.25 -18.97
N ALA A 262 11.45 -21.10 -19.34
CA ALA A 262 12.00 -20.23 -20.37
C ALA A 262 13.44 -19.79 -20.06
N ARG A 263 13.71 -19.40 -18.80
CA ARG A 263 15.08 -19.05 -18.35
C ARG A 263 16.02 -20.25 -18.39
N ALA A 264 15.55 -21.44 -18.02
CA ALA A 264 16.37 -22.64 -18.05
C ALA A 264 16.75 -23.02 -19.50
N VAL A 265 15.80 -22.94 -20.43
CA VAL A 265 16.06 -23.17 -21.88
C VAL A 265 17.02 -22.13 -22.44
N ALA A 266 16.80 -20.84 -22.15
CA ALA A 266 17.68 -19.77 -22.63
C ALA A 266 19.12 -19.89 -22.08
N GLY A 267 19.29 -20.46 -20.89
CA GLY A 267 20.60 -20.78 -20.30
C GLY A 267 21.12 -22.18 -20.62
N MET A 268 20.53 -22.89 -21.60
CA MET A 268 20.90 -24.25 -22.01
C MET A 268 20.85 -25.31 -20.88
N ASN A 269 20.08 -25.08 -19.82
CA ASN A 269 19.87 -26.03 -18.72
C ASN A 269 18.60 -26.87 -18.96
N TYR A 270 18.69 -27.79 -19.90
CA TYR A 270 17.54 -28.59 -20.35
C TYR A 270 17.03 -29.58 -19.29
N GLN A 271 17.92 -30.12 -18.45
CA GLN A 271 17.50 -31.00 -17.35
C GLN A 271 16.58 -30.28 -16.36
N ARG A 272 16.93 -29.04 -15.99
CA ARG A 272 16.08 -28.21 -15.13
C ARG A 272 14.76 -27.85 -15.81
N ALA A 273 14.78 -27.54 -17.10
CA ALA A 273 13.57 -27.25 -17.87
C ALA A 273 12.60 -28.44 -17.87
N GLU A 274 13.12 -29.67 -18.07
CA GLU A 274 12.29 -30.88 -18.08
C GLU A 274 11.69 -31.19 -16.70
N VAL A 275 12.46 -31.03 -15.62
CA VAL A 275 11.91 -31.19 -14.25
C VAL A 275 10.76 -30.20 -14.00
N LEU A 276 10.94 -28.93 -14.36
CA LEU A 276 9.90 -27.92 -14.20
C LEU A 276 8.68 -28.17 -15.09
N ARG A 277 8.89 -28.68 -16.32
CA ARG A 277 7.83 -29.10 -17.23
C ARG A 277 6.96 -30.18 -16.58
N LYS A 278 7.56 -31.23 -16.03
CA LYS A 278 6.84 -32.33 -15.34
C LYS A 278 6.09 -31.86 -14.09
N VAL A 279 6.58 -30.82 -13.40
CA VAL A 279 5.86 -30.23 -12.26
C VAL A 279 4.63 -29.43 -12.70
N LEU A 280 4.68 -28.80 -13.88
CA LEU A 280 3.58 -28.00 -14.41
C LEU A 280 2.56 -28.83 -15.17
N PHE A 281 3.04 -29.80 -15.95
CA PHE A 281 2.28 -30.73 -16.78
C PHE A 281 2.67 -32.17 -16.37
N PRO A 282 2.07 -32.70 -15.29
CA PRO A 282 2.44 -34.02 -14.77
C PRO A 282 2.01 -35.16 -15.69
N GLU A 283 0.88 -35.00 -16.37
CA GLU A 283 0.38 -35.97 -17.34
C GLU A 283 1.13 -35.82 -18.67
N PRO A 284 1.57 -36.94 -19.29
CA PRO A 284 2.26 -36.91 -20.56
C PRO A 284 1.26 -36.68 -21.70
N GLU A 285 0.85 -35.43 -21.89
CA GLU A 285 0.00 -35.01 -23.01
C GLU A 285 0.72 -34.05 -23.97
N PRO A 286 0.33 -34.00 -25.26
CA PRO A 286 0.84 -33.02 -26.20
C PRO A 286 0.54 -31.59 -25.75
N LEU A 287 1.56 -30.74 -25.84
CA LEU A 287 1.45 -29.33 -25.50
C LEU A 287 1.52 -28.48 -26.77
N PHE A 288 0.80 -27.37 -26.73
CA PHE A 288 0.62 -26.45 -27.84
C PHE A 288 0.92 -25.01 -27.44
N MET A 289 1.18 -24.16 -28.43
CA MET A 289 1.16 -22.70 -28.31
C MET A 289 -0.02 -22.17 -29.12
N ILE A 290 -0.61 -21.05 -28.70
CA ILE A 290 -1.64 -20.36 -29.48
C ILE A 290 -0.96 -19.24 -30.25
N LEU A 291 -0.91 -19.35 -31.58
CA LEU A 291 -0.42 -18.33 -32.49
C LEU A 291 -1.60 -17.48 -32.98
N ASN A 292 -1.48 -16.16 -32.89
CA ASN A 292 -2.27 -15.24 -33.69
C ASN A 292 -1.56 -15.09 -35.05
N VAL A 293 -2.19 -15.61 -36.10
CA VAL A 293 -1.63 -15.70 -37.45
C VAL A 293 -1.51 -14.32 -38.09
N LYS A 294 -2.47 -13.43 -37.82
CA LYS A 294 -2.50 -12.06 -38.37
C LYS A 294 -1.33 -11.22 -37.90
N ASP A 295 -1.03 -11.30 -36.60
CA ASP A 295 0.00 -10.47 -35.97
C ASP A 295 1.36 -11.20 -35.81
N GLY A 296 1.41 -12.50 -36.13
CA GLY A 296 2.63 -13.32 -36.02
C GLY A 296 3.15 -13.47 -34.59
N VAL A 297 2.26 -13.43 -33.59
CA VAL A 297 2.62 -13.47 -32.16
C VAL A 297 1.86 -14.57 -31.41
N TYR A 298 2.52 -15.17 -30.43
CA TYR A 298 1.96 -16.18 -29.56
C TYR A 298 1.35 -15.59 -28.29
N PHE A 299 0.34 -16.26 -27.75
CA PHE A 299 -0.19 -15.96 -26.43
C PHE A 299 0.87 -16.27 -25.38
N ARG A 300 1.06 -15.36 -24.42
CA ARG A 300 1.85 -15.61 -23.19
C ARG A 300 1.07 -16.45 -22.18
N PRO A 301 1.74 -17.02 -21.16
CA PRO A 301 1.07 -17.88 -20.17
C PRO A 301 -0.19 -17.25 -19.56
N ASN A 302 -1.18 -18.08 -19.23
CA ASN A 302 -2.51 -17.64 -18.78
C ASN A 302 -3.28 -16.78 -19.79
N TYR A 303 -3.01 -16.94 -21.09
CA TYR A 303 -3.65 -16.18 -22.18
C TYR A 303 -3.50 -14.67 -22.06
N SER A 304 -2.43 -14.21 -21.40
CA SER A 304 -2.29 -12.83 -20.94
C SER A 304 -1.11 -12.14 -21.59
N GLY A 305 -1.38 -11.39 -22.65
CA GLY A 305 -0.38 -10.69 -23.45
C GLY A 305 0.21 -11.58 -24.56
N TYR A 306 1.09 -10.99 -25.37
CA TYR A 306 1.61 -11.60 -26.59
C TYR A 306 3.15 -11.61 -26.62
N THR A 307 3.74 -12.49 -27.42
CA THR A 307 5.18 -12.59 -27.63
C THR A 307 5.50 -13.22 -28.98
N SER A 308 6.52 -12.74 -29.68
CA SER A 308 7.07 -13.43 -30.86
C SER A 308 8.07 -14.53 -30.49
N ASP A 309 8.58 -14.52 -29.25
CA ASP A 309 9.51 -15.53 -28.74
C ASP A 309 8.76 -16.82 -28.33
N THR A 310 9.02 -17.92 -29.05
CA THR A 310 8.44 -19.24 -28.82
C THR A 310 8.86 -19.85 -27.48
N ILE A 311 10.01 -19.48 -26.92
CA ILE A 311 10.46 -19.94 -25.60
C ILE A 311 9.59 -19.33 -24.51
N ARG A 312 9.20 -18.06 -24.68
CA ARG A 312 8.34 -17.32 -23.73
C ARG A 312 6.84 -17.46 -24.00
N ALA A 313 6.47 -18.06 -25.12
CA ALA A 313 5.07 -18.36 -25.44
C ALA A 313 4.49 -19.34 -24.42
N GLY A 314 3.23 -19.10 -24.03
CA GLY A 314 2.49 -19.94 -23.09
C GLY A 314 2.32 -21.35 -23.65
N LYS A 315 2.48 -22.36 -22.78
CA LYS A 315 2.27 -23.77 -23.15
C LYS A 315 0.89 -24.20 -22.67
N TYR A 316 0.12 -24.81 -23.55
CA TYR A 316 -1.28 -25.16 -23.30
C TYR A 316 -1.56 -26.62 -23.62
N THR A 317 -2.40 -27.26 -22.81
CA THR A 317 -2.94 -28.59 -23.08
C THR A 317 -4.05 -28.50 -24.13
N ARG A 318 -4.51 -29.63 -24.69
CA ARG A 318 -5.62 -29.60 -25.66
C ARG A 318 -6.92 -29.05 -25.05
N ALA A 319 -7.20 -29.40 -23.81
CA ALA A 319 -8.37 -28.90 -23.08
C ALA A 319 -8.34 -27.38 -22.90
N GLU A 320 -7.14 -26.83 -22.71
CA GLU A 320 -6.90 -25.39 -22.52
C GLU A 320 -7.09 -24.57 -23.80
N LEU A 321 -6.97 -25.18 -24.98
CA LEU A 321 -7.23 -24.51 -26.25
C LEU A 321 -8.72 -24.28 -26.51
N LYS A 322 -9.61 -25.10 -25.92
CA LYS A 322 -11.06 -25.12 -26.24
C LYS A 322 -11.77 -23.76 -26.17
N PRO A 323 -11.52 -22.89 -25.18
CA PRO A 323 -12.18 -21.58 -25.13
C PRO A 323 -11.87 -20.67 -26.33
N TYR A 324 -10.73 -20.90 -27.00
CA TYR A 324 -10.27 -20.09 -28.13
C TYR A 324 -10.47 -20.78 -29.48
N LEU A 325 -10.15 -22.08 -29.56
CA LEU A 325 -10.12 -22.84 -30.82
C LEU A 325 -11.26 -23.88 -30.94
N GLY A 326 -12.00 -24.13 -29.86
CA GLY A 326 -12.94 -25.27 -29.82
C GLY A 326 -12.21 -26.60 -29.95
N ASP A 327 -12.72 -27.50 -30.78
CA ASP A 327 -12.07 -28.78 -31.09
C ASP A 327 -11.15 -28.70 -32.34
N ALA A 328 -11.13 -27.56 -33.04
CA ALA A 328 -10.33 -27.34 -34.24
C ALA A 328 -8.86 -26.97 -33.92
N ASP A 329 -7.97 -27.14 -34.90
CA ASP A 329 -6.57 -26.70 -34.80
C ASP A 329 -6.37 -25.23 -35.21
N GLU A 330 -7.35 -24.67 -35.91
CA GLU A 330 -7.35 -23.29 -36.39
C GLU A 330 -8.77 -22.76 -36.35
N LYS A 331 -8.94 -21.54 -35.83
CA LYS A 331 -10.23 -20.85 -35.76
C LYS A 331 -9.98 -19.35 -35.75
N ASP A 332 -10.72 -18.63 -36.60
CA ASP A 332 -10.53 -17.21 -36.81
C ASP A 332 -9.05 -16.92 -37.14
N ASP A 333 -8.42 -15.94 -36.48
CA ASP A 333 -7.00 -15.62 -36.65
C ASP A 333 -6.07 -16.45 -35.72
N LEU A 334 -6.58 -17.50 -35.07
CA LEU A 334 -5.84 -18.27 -34.07
C LEU A 334 -5.51 -19.69 -34.55
N LYS A 335 -4.30 -20.15 -34.25
CA LYS A 335 -3.81 -21.49 -34.60
C LYS A 335 -3.11 -22.19 -33.43
N ALA A 336 -3.40 -23.47 -33.23
CA ALA A 336 -2.66 -24.36 -32.34
C ALA A 336 -1.36 -24.80 -33.01
N VAL A 337 -0.23 -24.49 -32.38
CA VAL A 337 1.11 -24.91 -32.85
C VAL A 337 1.68 -25.94 -31.88
N PRO A 338 1.86 -27.21 -32.28
CA PRO A 338 2.49 -28.22 -31.42
C PRO A 338 3.92 -27.81 -31.04
N ILE A 339 4.32 -28.01 -29.77
CA ILE A 339 5.68 -27.65 -29.33
C ILE A 339 6.76 -28.44 -30.10
N SER A 340 6.48 -29.66 -30.54
CA SER A 340 7.42 -30.49 -31.29
C SER A 340 7.73 -29.98 -32.70
N GLN A 341 6.93 -29.06 -33.25
CA GLN A 341 7.08 -28.50 -34.60
C GLN A 341 7.66 -27.08 -34.61
N ALA A 342 7.99 -26.52 -33.44
CA ALA A 342 8.38 -25.12 -33.29
C ALA A 342 9.90 -24.87 -33.11
N ALA A 343 10.73 -25.86 -33.48
CA ALA A 343 12.19 -25.80 -33.41
C ALA A 343 12.80 -25.36 -34.75
#